data_AF-A0A354SF90-F1
#
_entry.id   AF-A0A354SF90-F1
#
_cell.length_a   1.000
_cell.length_b   1.000
_cell.length_c   1.000
_cell.angle_alpha   90.00
_cell.angle_beta   90.00
_cell.angle_gamma   90.00
#
_symmetry.space_group_name_H-M   'P 1'
#
loop_
_entity.id
_entity.type
_entity.pdbx_description
1 polymer ?
#
loop_
_entity_poly.entity_id
_entity_poly.type
_entity_poly.pdbx_seq_one_letter_code
_entity_poly.pdbx_strand_id
1 'polypeptide(L)' 'MKAGRTCVLATVSGKEPHCSLMSYATDDDCREIYMATRRDTKKYRNLAANPSVF' A
#
# COMPACT_ATOMS: atom_id res chain seq x y z
N MET A 1 -4.68 -19.65 -12.91
CA MET A 1 -4.11 -18.53 -12.12
C MET A 1 -5.04 -17.34 -12.29
N LYS A 2 -5.70 -16.85 -11.22
CA LYS A 2 -6.53 -15.65 -11.33
C LYS A 2 -5.62 -14.44 -11.61
N ALA A 3 -6.07 -13.54 -12.50
CA ALA A 3 -5.36 -12.30 -12.83
C ALA A 3 -4.98 -11.54 -11.55
N GLY A 4 -3.74 -11.01 -11.53
CA GLY A 4 -3.13 -10.40 -10.35
C GLY A 4 -3.98 -9.25 -9.80
N ARG A 5 -4.40 -9.38 -8.55
CA ARG A 5 -5.12 -8.32 -7.82
C ARG A 5 -4.14 -7.17 -7.54
N THR A 6 -4.33 -6.06 -8.22
CA THR A 6 -3.48 -4.86 -8.06
C THR A 6 -4.29 -3.63 -7.69
N CYS A 7 -3.69 -2.74 -6.92
CA CYS A 7 -4.22 -1.44 -6.55
C CYS A 7 -3.11 -0.37 -6.59
N VAL A 8 -3.49 0.89 -6.49
CA VAL A 8 -2.54 1.99 -6.29
C VAL A 8 -2.61 2.39 -4.83
N LEU A 9 -1.48 2.35 -4.13
CA LEU A 9 -1.34 2.88 -2.78
C LEU A 9 -0.84 4.32 -2.86
N ALA A 10 -1.64 5.27 -2.37
CA ALA A 10 -1.21 6.64 -2.18
C ALA A 10 -0.74 6.88 -0.73
N THR A 11 0.49 7.38 -0.59
CA THR A 11 1.07 7.79 0.70
C THR A 11 1.46 9.27 0.64
N VAL A 12 1.54 9.95 1.78
CA VAL A 12 1.97 11.36 1.84
C VAL A 12 3.25 11.48 2.66
N SER A 13 4.24 12.17 2.09
CA SER A 13 5.45 12.59 2.80
C SER A 13 5.45 14.11 2.93
N GLY A 14 5.09 14.63 4.11
CA GLY A 14 4.90 16.07 4.31
C GLY A 14 3.69 16.58 3.52
N LYS A 15 3.93 17.29 2.40
CA LYS A 15 2.89 17.79 1.48
C LYS A 15 2.91 17.11 0.11
N GLU A 16 3.76 16.11 -0.08
CA GLU A 16 3.96 15.47 -1.38
C GLU A 16 3.30 14.09 -1.43
N PRO A 17 2.35 13.86 -2.35
CA PRO A 17 1.73 12.55 -2.55
C PRO A 17 2.64 11.63 -3.38
N HIS A 18 2.63 10.34 -3.04
CA HIS A 18 3.35 9.30 -3.75
C HIS A 18 2.46 8.09 -4.00
N CYS A 19 2.31 7.76 -5.28
CA CYS A 19 1.53 6.61 -5.74
C CYS A 19 2.45 5.43 -6.07
N SER A 20 2.06 4.23 -5.65
CA SER A 20 2.76 2.98 -5.97
C SER A 20 1.76 1.93 -6.43
N LEU A 21 2.04 1.26 -7.54
CA LEU A 21 1.33 0.04 -7.91
C LEU A 21 1.68 -1.08 -6.91
N MET A 22 0.67 -1.72 -6.36
CA MET A 22 0.80 -2.75 -5.35
C MET A 22 0.00 -3.99 -5.75
N SER A 23 0.59 -5.17 -5.54
CA SER A 23 -0.19 -6.40 -5.43
C SER A 23 -0.82 -6.46 -4.05
N TYR A 24 -2.05 -6.97 -3.97
CA TYR A 24 -2.74 -7.13 -2.70
C TYR A 24 -3.43 -8.49 -2.58
N ALA A 25 -3.64 -8.91 -1.34
CA ALA A 25 -4.53 -10.00 -0.96
C ALA A 25 -5.67 -9.47 -0.08
N THR A 26 -6.76 -10.21 0.04
CA THR A 26 -7.81 -9.93 1.03
C THR A 26 -7.95 -11.09 1.98
N ASP A 27 -8.52 -10.83 3.16
CA ASP A 27 -9.14 -11.90 3.95
C ASP A 27 -10.37 -12.47 3.23
N ASP A 28 -10.94 -13.52 3.82
CA ASP A 28 -12.10 -14.24 3.26
C ASP A 28 -13.35 -13.35 3.20
N ASP A 29 -13.50 -12.45 4.18
CA ASP A 29 -14.63 -11.52 4.28
C ASP A 29 -14.46 -10.23 3.46
N CYS A 30 -13.31 -10.06 2.78
CA CYS A 30 -12.94 -8.86 2.03
C CYS A 30 -12.98 -7.55 2.86
N ARG A 31 -12.72 -7.64 4.16
CA ARG A 31 -12.68 -6.51 5.09
C ARG A 31 -11.29 -5.90 5.20
N GLU A 32 -10.26 -6.73 5.02
CA GLU A 32 -8.87 -6.31 5.12
C GLU A 32 -8.15 -6.50 3.79
N ILE A 33 -7.30 -5.53 3.42
CA ILE A 33 -6.37 -5.64 2.29
C ILE A 33 -4.94 -5.74 2.81
N TYR A 34 -4.21 -6.75 2.35
CA TYR A 34 -2.83 -7.00 2.73
C TYR A 34 -1.91 -6.68 1.56
N MET A 35 -0.93 -5.81 1.83
CA MET A 35 0.13 -5.45 0.89
C MET A 35 1.48 -5.68 1.56
N ALA A 36 2.47 -6.15 0.79
CA ALA A 36 3.82 -6.36 1.29
C ALA A 36 4.79 -5.37 0.65
N THR A 37 5.72 -4.83 1.45
CA THR A 37 6.81 -4.00 0.95
C THR A 37 8.04 -4.14 1.82
N ARG A 38 9.23 -3.94 1.26
CA ARG A 38 10.47 -3.96 2.03
C ARG A 38 10.57 -2.71 2.92
N ARG A 39 11.23 -2.84 4.06
CA ARG A 39 11.43 -1.74 5.03
C ARG A 39 12.26 -0.57 4.49
N ASP A 40 13.11 -0.82 3.50
CA ASP A 40 13.95 0.19 2.86
C ASP A 40 13.22 1.03 1.78
N THR A 41 11.95 0.75 1.52
CA THR A 41 11.18 1.51 0.53
C THR A 41 10.72 2.88 1.05
N LYS A 42 10.51 3.81 0.11
CA LYS A 42 9.91 5.12 0.43
C LYS A 42 8.50 4.98 1.03
N LYS A 43 7.66 4.12 0.44
CA LYS A 43 6.29 3.86 0.94
C LYS A 43 6.29 3.30 2.37
N TYR A 44 7.22 2.43 2.74
CA TYR A 44 7.35 1.96 4.12
C TYR A 44 7.66 3.11 5.09
N ARG A 45 8.64 3.96 4.75
CA ARG A 45 8.99 5.13 5.56
C ARG A 45 7.83 6.12 5.68
N ASN A 46 7.10 6.36 4.60
CA ASN A 46 5.92 7.22 4.60
C ASN A 46 4.83 6.66 5.53
N LEU A 47 4.52 5.37 5.42
CA LEU A 47 3.52 4.70 6.27
C LEU A 47 3.92 4.69 7.75
N ALA A 48 5.21 4.49 8.04
CA ALA A 48 5.71 4.51 9.41
C ALA A 48 5.61 5.90 10.06
N ALA A 49 5.74 6.98 9.26
CA ALA A 49 5.59 8.35 9.73
C ALA A 49 4.13 8.84 9.71
N ASN A 50 3.34 8.38 8.74
CA ASN A 50 1.93 8.72 8.54
C ASN A 50 1.17 7.50 7.98
N PRO A 51 0.38 6.79 8.80
CA PRO A 51 -0.33 5.59 8.39
C PRO A 51 -1.58 5.87 7.55
N SER A 52 -2.03 7.12 7.43
CA SER A 52 -3.17 7.47 6.59
C SER A 52 -2.84 7.31 5.10
N VAL A 53 -3.69 6.57 4.40
CA VAL A 53 -3.54 6.20 2.99
C VAL A 53 -4.84 6.40 2.23
N PHE A 54 -4.72 6.55 0.91
CA PHE A 54 -5.83 6.61 -0.03
C PHE A 54 -5.64 5.61 -1.16
#